data_AF-G2ZDY7-F1
#
_entry.id   AF-G2ZDY7-F1
#
_cell.length_a   1.000
_cell.length_b   1.000
_cell.length_c   1.000
_cell.angle_alpha   90.00
_cell.angle_beta   90.00
_cell.angle_gamma   90.00
#
_symmetry.space_group_name_H-M   'P 1'
#
loop_
_entity.id
_entity.type
_entity.pdbx_description
1 polymer ?
#
loop_
_entity_poly.entity_id
_entity_poly.type
_entity_poly.pdbx_seq_one_letter_code
_entity_poly.pdbx_strand_id
1 'polypeptide(L)'
;MFTKKRVLIMLATVLLAVCAIWEYAIPTDAAVKSYYLKVEEAGKPVQKNQFKGYEYVSKVYDDKGKQKTLTFYSEKQLTKDNQFKILIGENKMVVNYKKIKKVPNRIKYLAGQ
;
A
#
# COMPACT_ATOMS: atom_id res chain seq x y z
N MET A 1 -42.38 -1.25 -31.00
CA MET A 1 -41.30 -1.02 -31.99
C MET A 1 -40.23 -0.15 -31.34
N PHE A 2 -39.19 -0.76 -30.74
CA PHE A 2 -38.13 0.01 -30.08
C PHE A 2 -37.20 0.59 -31.16
N THR A 3 -37.26 1.91 -31.37
CA THR A 3 -36.35 2.60 -32.28
C THR A 3 -34.91 2.46 -31.77
N LYS A 4 -33.96 2.16 -32.67
CA LYS A 4 -32.53 1.92 -32.35
C LYS A 4 -31.94 2.97 -31.39
N LYS A 5 -32.38 4.23 -31.50
CA LYS A 5 -32.01 5.34 -30.61
C LYS A 5 -32.47 5.17 -29.15
N ARG A 6 -33.67 4.62 -28.92
CA ARG A 6 -34.20 4.37 -27.57
C ARG A 6 -33.46 3.24 -26.86
N VAL A 7 -33.09 2.19 -27.60
CA VAL A 7 -32.28 1.08 -27.06
C VAL A 7 -30.89 1.57 -26.68
N LEU A 8 -30.27 2.41 -27.52
CA LEU A 8 -28.95 3.01 -27.24
C LEU A 8 -28.94 3.89 -26.00
N ILE A 9 -29.96 4.74 -25.82
CA ILE A 9 -30.09 5.58 -24.62
C ILE A 9 -30.27 4.72 -23.38
N MET A 10 -31.10 3.68 -23.46
CA MET A 10 -31.34 2.77 -22.34
C MET A 10 -30.07 2.00 -21.95
N LEU A 11 -29.30 1.53 -22.94
CA LEU A 11 -28.02 0.86 -22.70
C LEU A 11 -27.00 1.81 -22.05
N ALA A 12 -26.92 3.06 -22.51
CA ALA A 12 -26.01 4.06 -21.97
C ALA A 12 -26.34 4.38 -20.51
N THR A 13 -27.63 4.52 -20.16
CA THR A 13 -28.04 4.72 -18.76
C THR A 13 -27.73 3.52 -17.86
N VAL A 14 -27.88 2.29 -18.37
CA VAL A 14 -27.51 1.08 -17.61
C VAL A 14 -25.99 1.03 -17.41
N LEU A 15 -25.21 1.35 -18.44
CA LEU A 15 -23.76 1.36 -18.35
C LEU A 15 -23.25 2.40 -17.33
N LEU A 16 -23.81 3.61 -17.36
CA LEU A 16 -23.47 4.68 -16.40
C LEU A 16 -23.85 4.29 -14.97
N ALA A 17 -24.99 3.62 -14.77
CA ALA A 17 -25.39 3.12 -13.45
C ALA A 17 -24.42 2.04 -12.93
N VAL A 18 -23.94 1.14 -13.79
CA VAL A 18 -22.94 0.12 -13.42
C VAL A 18 -21.59 0.77 -13.05
N CYS A 19 -21.14 1.77 -13.82
CA CYS A 19 -19.91 2.50 -13.51
C CYS A 19 -19.99 3.23 -12.16
N ALA A 20 -21.12 3.87 -11.85
CA ALA A 20 -21.33 4.58 -10.58
C ALA A 20 -21.30 3.65 -9.36
N ILE A 21 -21.81 2.41 -9.49
CA ILE A 21 -21.74 1.40 -8.42
C ILE A 21 -20.29 0.94 -8.23
N TRP A 22 -19.52 0.80 -9.32
CA TRP A 22 -18.13 0.36 -9.26
C TRP A 22 -17.21 1.38 -8.55
N GLU A 23 -17.38 2.68 -8.78
CA GLU A 23 -16.61 3.71 -8.07
C GLU A 23 -16.91 3.75 -6.56
N TYR A 24 -18.15 3.47 -6.15
CA TYR A 24 -18.53 3.48 -4.73
C TYR A 24 -18.19 2.18 -4.00
N ALA A 25 -18.08 1.05 -4.73
CA ALA A 25 -17.84 -0.28 -4.16
C ALA A 25 -16.36 -0.68 -4.13
N ILE A 26 -15.45 0.06 -4.77
CA ILE A 26 -14.01 -0.19 -4.61
C ILE A 26 -13.56 0.50 -3.32
N PRO A 27 -13.22 -0.25 -2.26
CA PRO A 27 -12.66 0.34 -1.06
C PRO A 27 -11.22 0.75 -1.42
N THR A 28 -11.07 2.01 -1.83
CA THR A 28 -9.77 2.65 -2.06
C THR A 28 -8.89 2.61 -0.80
N ASP A 29 -9.50 2.40 0.38
CA ASP A 29 -8.82 2.22 1.67
C ASP A 29 -8.33 0.77 1.95
N ALA A 30 -8.83 -0.25 1.24
CA ALA A 30 -8.46 -1.64 1.53
C ALA A 30 -7.13 -2.07 0.88
N ALA A 31 -6.77 -1.45 -0.26
CA ALA A 31 -5.68 -1.94 -1.09
C ALA A 31 -4.28 -1.56 -0.58
N VAL A 32 -4.17 -0.52 0.25
CA VAL A 32 -2.87 -0.01 0.73
C VAL A 32 -2.87 0.12 2.24
N LYS A 33 -1.98 -0.63 2.89
CA LYS A 33 -1.83 -0.62 4.35
C LYS A 33 -0.62 0.21 4.76
N SER A 34 -0.83 1.03 5.79
CA SER A 34 0.18 1.92 6.34
C SER A 34 0.90 1.24 7.50
N TYR A 35 2.23 1.24 7.46
CA TYR A 35 3.08 0.60 8.46
C TYR A 35 4.24 1.49 8.85
N TYR A 36 4.68 1.37 10.10
CA TYR A 36 5.87 2.02 10.63
C TYR A 36 6.95 0.98 10.87
N LEU A 37 8.17 1.28 10.45
CA LEU A 37 9.31 0.40 10.69
C LEU A 37 10.58 1.20 10.93
N LYS A 38 11.49 0.58 11.67
CA LYS A 38 12.90 0.96 11.77
C LYS A 38 13.69 -0.02 10.92
N VAL A 39 14.48 0.49 9.98
CA VAL A 39 15.29 -0.35 9.09
C VAL A 39 16.49 -0.85 9.88
N GLU A 40 16.40 -2.08 10.41
CA GLU A 40 17.49 -2.73 11.15
C GLU A 40 18.54 -3.32 10.20
N GLU A 41 18.10 -3.89 9.09
CA GLU A 41 18.96 -4.54 8.09
C GLU A 41 18.80 -3.89 6.71
N ALA A 42 19.90 -3.87 5.96
CA ALA A 42 19.85 -3.45 4.56
C ALA A 42 19.02 -4.48 3.75
N GLY A 43 18.21 -3.99 2.82
CA GLY A 43 17.38 -4.85 1.98
C GLY A 43 18.22 -5.75 1.08
N LYS A 44 17.77 -6.98 0.90
CA LYS A 44 18.41 -7.94 0.00
C LYS A 44 18.08 -7.56 -1.44
N PRO A 45 19.05 -7.32 -2.32
CA PRO A 45 18.77 -7.02 -3.71
C PRO A 45 18.07 -8.23 -4.36
N VAL A 46 16.93 -7.98 -5.00
CA VAL A 46 16.17 -9.00 -5.72
C VAL A 46 15.91 -8.53 -7.14
N GLN A 47 16.14 -9.43 -8.09
CA GLN A 47 15.81 -9.23 -9.49
C GLN A 47 14.92 -10.40 -9.93
N LYS A 48 13.63 -10.13 -10.08
CA LYS A 48 12.64 -11.11 -10.56
C LYS A 48 11.97 -10.57 -11.81
N ASN A 49 12.24 -11.20 -12.96
CA ASN A 49 11.72 -10.79 -14.27
C ASN A 49 11.99 -9.30 -14.55
N GLN A 50 10.94 -8.47 -14.44
CA GLN A 50 10.97 -7.03 -14.71
C GLN A 50 11.13 -6.18 -13.43
N PHE A 51 11.03 -6.77 -12.25
CA PHE A 51 11.21 -6.07 -10.98
C PHE A 51 12.68 -6.10 -10.56
N LYS A 52 13.29 -4.92 -10.42
CA LYS A 52 14.58 -4.71 -9.76
C LYS A 52 14.34 -3.90 -8.50
N GLY A 53 14.69 -4.46 -7.35
CA GLY A 53 14.50 -3.77 -6.09
C GLY A 53 15.15 -4.53 -4.94
N TYR A 54 14.58 -4.33 -3.76
CA TYR A 54 15.11 -4.81 -2.50
C TYR A 54 14.00 -5.48 -1.70
N GLU A 55 14.27 -6.69 -1.23
CA GLU A 55 13.41 -7.42 -0.29
C GLU A 55 13.83 -7.10 1.14
N TYR A 56 12.84 -6.81 1.98
CA TYR A 56 13.01 -6.54 3.39
C TYR A 56 12.18 -7.51 4.20
N VAL A 57 12.80 -8.15 5.19
CA VAL A 57 12.10 -8.87 6.27
C VAL A 57 12.30 -8.04 7.51
N SER A 58 11.27 -7.32 7.94
CA SER A 58 11.40 -6.40 9.08
C SER A 58 10.18 -6.44 9.99
N LYS A 59 10.40 -6.09 11.25
CA LYS A 59 9.32 -5.88 12.22
C LYS A 59 8.64 -4.55 11.91
N VAL A 60 7.39 -4.63 11.48
CA VAL A 60 6.55 -3.48 11.16
C VAL A 60 5.47 -3.32 12.21
N TYR A 61 4.98 -2.10 12.36
CA TYR A 61 3.92 -1.74 13.29
C TYR A 61 2.77 -1.12 12.54
N ASP A 62 1.57 -1.61 12.80
CA ASP A 62 0.34 -1.04 12.27
C ASP A 62 0.04 0.31 12.95
N ASP A 63 -0.90 1.10 12.42
CA ASP A 63 -1.37 2.35 13.05
C ASP A 63 -1.97 2.11 14.46
N LYS A 64 -2.34 0.86 14.76
CA LYS A 64 -2.80 0.39 16.08
C LYS A 64 -1.67 0.00 17.04
N GLY A 65 -0.40 0.09 16.63
CA GLY A 65 0.76 -0.31 17.42
C GLY A 65 1.00 -1.83 17.52
N LYS A 66 0.26 -2.65 16.76
CA LYS A 66 0.49 -4.09 16.71
C LYS A 66 1.76 -4.38 15.92
N GLN A 67 2.73 -5.01 16.56
CA GLN A 67 3.95 -5.52 15.91
C GLN A 67 3.63 -6.75 15.07
N LYS A 68 4.16 -6.79 13.84
CA LYS A 68 4.13 -7.95 12.95
C LYS A 68 5.45 -8.05 12.20
N THR A 69 5.93 -9.25 11.93
CA THR A 69 7.02 -9.45 10.98
C THR A 69 6.40 -9.48 9.59
N LEU A 70 6.87 -8.62 8.69
CA LEU A 70 6.37 -8.53 7.33
C LEU A 70 7.53 -8.56 6.33
N THR A 71 7.38 -9.39 5.31
CA THR A 71 8.23 -9.36 4.13
C THR A 71 7.61 -8.43 3.10
N PHE A 72 8.35 -7.40 2.69
CA PHE A 72 7.91 -6.43 1.69
C PHE A 72 9.03 -6.11 0.70
N TYR A 73 8.64 -5.58 -0.46
CA TYR A 73 9.54 -5.26 -1.56
C TYR A 73 9.52 -3.75 -1.84
N SER A 74 10.68 -3.16 -2.07
CA SER A 74 10.83 -1.75 -2.42
C SER A 74 11.75 -1.62 -3.63
N GLU A 75 11.36 -0.82 -4.62
CA GLU A 75 12.24 -0.52 -5.76
C GLU A 75 13.51 0.23 -5.34
N LYS A 76 13.37 1.09 -4.32
CA LYS A 76 14.47 1.90 -3.76
C LYS A 76 14.98 1.31 -2.46
N GLN A 77 16.29 1.39 -2.26
CA GLN A 77 16.90 0.98 -1.00
C GLN A 77 16.53 1.97 0.12
N LEU A 78 15.89 1.47 1.16
CA LEU A 78 15.68 2.19 2.42
C LEU A 78 17.00 2.24 3.19
N THR A 79 17.37 3.44 3.67
CA THR A 79 18.58 3.65 4.48
C THR A 79 18.44 3.00 5.86
N LYS A 80 19.46 2.26 6.27
CA LYS A 80 19.58 1.65 7.60
C LYS A 80 19.48 2.70 8.72
N ASP A 81 19.03 2.26 9.90
CA ASP A 81 18.91 3.04 11.15
C ASP A 81 17.94 4.22 11.09
N ASN A 82 17.19 4.34 10.00
CA ASN A 82 16.17 5.35 9.84
C ASN A 82 14.77 4.75 10.03
N GLN A 83 13.85 5.59 10.51
CA GLN A 83 12.46 5.23 10.67
C GLN A 83 11.67 5.71 9.45
N PHE A 84 10.78 4.84 8.96
CA PHE A 84 9.93 5.14 7.82
C PHE A 84 8.48 4.79 8.12
N LYS A 85 7.58 5.62 7.61
CA LYS A 85 6.20 5.24 7.35
C LYS A 85 6.13 4.72 5.92
N ILE A 86 5.83 3.44 5.75
CA ILE A 86 5.68 2.82 4.44
C ILE A 86 4.20 2.51 4.16
N LEU A 87 3.83 2.63 2.90
CA LEU A 87 2.53 2.29 2.36
C LEU A 87 2.72 1.06 1.47
N ILE A 88 2.12 -0.06 1.86
CA ILE A 88 2.30 -1.35 1.19
C ILE A 88 0.99 -1.74 0.51
N GLY A 89 1.05 -2.02 -0.78
CA GLY A 89 -0.07 -2.55 -1.54
C GLY A 89 -0.35 -4.02 -1.22
N GLU A 90 -1.48 -4.57 -1.68
CA GLU A 90 -1.82 -5.99 -1.49
C GLU A 90 -0.75 -6.96 -2.03
N ASN A 91 -0.02 -6.54 -3.07
CA ASN A 91 1.09 -7.27 -3.68
C ASN A 91 2.39 -7.27 -2.84
N LYS A 92 2.36 -6.75 -1.61
CA LYS A 92 3.52 -6.59 -0.71
C LYS A 92 4.60 -5.64 -1.25
N MET A 93 4.27 -4.82 -2.25
CA MET A 93 5.16 -3.78 -2.75
C MET A 93 4.93 -2.47 -2.01
N VAL A 94 6.02 -1.78 -1.70
CA VAL A 94 6.00 -0.42 -1.18
C VAL A 94 5.54 0.50 -2.30
N VAL A 95 4.32 1.00 -2.17
CA VAL A 95 3.74 2.01 -3.07
C VAL A 95 4.37 3.37 -2.80
N ASN A 96 4.61 3.68 -1.52
CA ASN A 96 5.23 4.93 -1.10
C ASN A 96 5.91 4.79 0.26
N TYR A 97 6.94 5.60 0.52
CA TYR A 97 7.62 5.65 1.80
C TYR A 97 7.92 7.10 2.20
N LYS A 98 7.76 7.41 3.48
CA LYS A 98 8.09 8.71 4.06
C LYS A 98 9.03 8.51 5.24
N LYS A 99 10.19 9.16 5.19
CA LYS A 99 11.11 9.20 6.33
C LYS A 99 10.46 9.98 7.47
N ILE A 100 10.46 9.40 8.66
CA ILE A 100 9.90 10.02 9.86
C ILE A 100 11.00 10.14 10.92
N LYS A 101 10.99 11.26 11.65
CA LYS A 101 11.87 11.47 12.83
C LYS A 101 11.18 11.08 14.14
N LYS A 102 9.84 11.08 14.13
CA LYS A 102 9.00 10.84 15.31
C LYS A 102 7.91 9.84 14.94
N VAL A 103 7.94 8.69 15.59
CA VAL A 103 6.85 7.72 15.54
C VAL A 103 5.62 8.26 16.30
N PRO A 104 4.39 7.91 15.88
CA PRO A 104 3.18 8.30 16.60
C PRO A 104 3.24 7.86 18.06
N ASN A 105 2.65 8.63 18.98
CA ASN A 105 2.65 8.32 20.42
C ASN A 105 2.15 6.90 20.75
N ARG A 106 1.28 6.32 19.92
CA ARG A 106 0.79 4.93 20.07
C ARG A 106 1.85 3.86 19.80
N ILE A 107 2.94 4.21 19.14
CA ILE A 107 4.04 3.32 18.72
C ILE A 107 5.37 3.83 19.29
N LYS A 108 5.33 4.68 20.33
CA LYS A 108 6.49 5.32 20.95
C LYS A 108 7.54 4.35 21.49
N TYR A 109 7.18 3.08 21.72
CA TYR A 109 8.10 2.01 22.07
C TYR A 109 9.18 1.75 21.00
N LEU A 110 9.00 2.23 19.77
CA LEU A 110 10.02 2.24 18.71
C LEU A 110 11.13 3.28 18.89
N ALA A 111 10.91 4.30 19.74
CA ALA A 111 11.84 5.42 19.90
C ALA A 111 12.81 5.26 21.09
N GLY A 112 12.69 4.19 21.88
CA GLY A 112 13.53 4.00 23.05
C GLY A 112 13.59 2.55 23.54
N GLN A 113 14.63 1.85 23.08
CA GLN A 113 15.63 1.21 23.95
C GLN A 113 17.00 1.51 23.37
#